data_AF-A0A1I7XU85-F1
#
_entry.id   AF-A0A1I7XU85-F1
#
_cell.length_a   1.000
_cell.length_b   1.000
_cell.length_c   1.000
_cell.angle_alpha   90.00
_cell.angle_beta   90.00
_cell.angle_gamma   90.00
#
_symmetry.space_group_name_H-M   'P 1'
#
loop_
_entity.id
_entity.type
_entity.pdbx_description
1 polymer ?
#
loop_
_entity_poly.entity_id
_entity_poly.type
_entity_poly.pdbx_seq_one_letter_code
_entity_poly.pdbx_strand_id
1 'polypeptide(L)'
;MKPDIKDRDFMYRLIIGQLFYDGHQQLALSLAQAIGCSSQPPPPSDKLFRLVSIAKQFVDDPESKEKESSLQFEALSSGLDLEFDADIVPSSPEPCMYETIYLTSHKAACRSAAFNSDGMFMELFKGVFYL
;
A
#
# COMPACT_ATOMS: atom_id res chain seq x y z
N MET A 1 21.87 -10.94 -17.13
CA MET A 1 21.06 -9.80 -17.61
C MET A 1 22.00 -8.63 -17.82
N LYS A 2 22.13 -8.08 -19.04
CA LYS A 2 22.94 -6.88 -19.26
C LYS A 2 22.12 -5.69 -18.75
N PRO A 3 22.64 -4.85 -17.85
CA PRO A 3 21.87 -3.71 -17.34
C PRO A 3 21.60 -2.73 -18.49
N ASP A 4 20.33 -2.51 -18.79
CA ASP A 4 19.92 -1.49 -19.75
C ASP A 4 20.03 -0.10 -19.09
N ILE A 5 20.20 0.96 -19.88
CA ILE A 5 20.21 2.34 -19.39
C ILE A 5 18.91 2.65 -18.66
N LYS A 6 17.80 2.05 -19.09
CA LYS A 6 16.49 2.13 -18.46
C LYS A 6 16.46 1.54 -17.04
N ASP A 7 17.16 0.42 -16.83
CA ASP A 7 17.24 -0.22 -15.51
C ASP A 7 17.98 0.68 -14.51
N ARG A 8 19.02 1.39 -14.99
CA ARG A 8 19.75 2.35 -14.17
C ARG A 8 18.92 3.59 -13.82
N ASP A 9 18.15 4.13 -14.76
CA ASP A 9 17.22 5.25 -14.47
C ASP A 9 16.18 4.84 -13.42
N PHE A 10 15.63 3.62 -13.55
CA PHE A 10 14.69 3.08 -12.59
C PHE A 10 15.31 2.92 -11.20
N MET A 11 16.55 2.41 -11.11
CA MET A 11 17.28 2.31 -9.84
C MET A 11 17.47 3.68 -9.18
N TYR A 12 17.88 4.70 -9.93
CA TYR A 12 18.05 6.05 -9.38
C TYR A 12 16.74 6.65 -8.89
N ARG A 13 15.62 6.40 -9.58
CA ARG A 13 14.29 6.80 -9.10
C ARG A 13 13.92 6.14 -7.78
N LEU A 14 14.26 4.86 -7.59
CA LEU A 14 14.03 4.16 -6.33
C LEU A 14 14.88 4.75 -5.18
N ILE A 15 16.15 5.05 -5.44
CA ILE A 15 17.04 5.67 -4.44
C ILE A 15 16.54 7.04 -4.02
N ILE A 16 16.20 7.90 -4.98
CA ILE A 16 15.69 9.25 -4.72
C ILE A 16 14.35 9.17 -3.98
N GLY A 17 13.46 8.26 -4.37
CA GLY A 17 12.17 8.05 -3.71
C GLY A 17 12.31 7.61 -2.25
N GLN A 18 13.30 6.77 -1.94
CA GLN A 18 13.62 6.35 -0.58
C GLN A 18 14.12 7.53 0.26
N LEU A 19 15.04 8.35 -0.28
CA LEU A 19 15.52 9.54 0.42
C LEU A 19 14.39 10.53 0.74
N PHE A 20 13.42 10.67 -0.16
CA PHE A 20 12.22 11.46 0.12
C PHE A 20 11.34 10.84 1.22
N TYR A 21 11.19 9.52 1.22
CA TYR A 21 10.44 8.79 2.25
C TYR A 21 11.08 8.95 3.64
N ASP A 22 12.41 8.89 3.71
CA ASP A 22 13.17 9.03 4.96
C ASP A 22 13.24 10.49 5.46
N GLY A 23 12.68 11.45 4.73
CA GLY A 23 12.68 12.87 5.09
C GLY A 23 13.93 13.66 4.65
N HIS A 24 14.85 13.03 3.91
CA HIS A 24 16.08 13.65 3.40
C HIS A 24 15.84 14.47 2.12
N GLN A 25 14.89 15.41 2.15
CA GLN A 25 14.43 16.17 0.99
C GLN A 25 15.55 16.90 0.24
N GLN A 26 16.45 17.59 0.96
CA GLN A 26 17.53 18.36 0.34
C GLN A 26 18.53 17.46 -0.40
N LEU A 27 18.90 16.32 0.22
CA LEU A 27 19.79 15.34 -0.41
C LEU A 27 19.15 14.71 -1.64
N ALA A 28 17.87 14.35 -1.56
CA ALA A 28 17.11 13.79 -2.68
C ALA A 28 17.06 14.75 -3.88
N LEU A 29 16.81 16.04 -3.63
CA LEU A 29 16.79 17.08 -4.67
C LEU A 29 18.16 17.28 -5.32
N SER A 30 19.23 17.38 -4.52
CA SER A 30 20.59 17.50 -5.05
C SER A 30 20.97 16.31 -5.92
N LEU A 31 20.62 15.09 -5.49
CA LEU A 31 20.89 13.87 -6.25
C LEU A 31 20.09 13.83 -7.56
N ALA A 32 18.81 14.20 -7.53
CA ALA A 32 17.96 14.26 -8.72
C ALA A 32 18.49 15.25 -9.77
N GLN A 33 19.02 16.39 -9.34
CA GLN A 33 19.65 17.38 -10.21
C GLN A 33 20.97 16.88 -10.81
N ALA A 34 21.83 16.26 -9.99
CA ALA A 34 23.13 15.75 -10.44
C ALA A 34 23.02 14.64 -11.49
N ILE A 35 21.97 13.81 -11.40
CA ILE A 35 21.74 12.67 -12.31
C ILE A 35 20.93 13.09 -13.54
N GLY A 36 20.36 14.29 -13.57
CA GLY A 36 19.49 14.74 -14.66
C GLY A 36 18.09 14.11 -14.63
N CYS A 37 17.67 13.52 -13.51
CA CYS A 37 16.32 13.02 -13.28
C CYS A 37 15.32 14.14 -12.93
N SER A 38 15.68 15.41 -13.13
CA SER A 38 14.95 16.60 -12.67
C SER A 38 13.63 16.88 -13.39
N SER A 39 13.28 16.12 -14.43
CA SER A 39 12.03 16.33 -15.18
C SER A 39 10.79 16.13 -14.29
N GLN A 40 10.85 15.22 -13.32
CA GLN A 40 9.84 15.06 -12.29
C GLN A 40 10.44 14.24 -11.14
N PRO A 41 10.66 14.83 -9.94
CA PRO A 41 11.15 14.07 -8.81
C PRO A 41 10.15 12.95 -8.46
N PRO A 42 10.63 11.72 -8.20
CA PRO A 42 9.75 10.61 -7.84
C PRO A 42 9.07 10.91 -6.50
N PRO A 43 7.83 10.41 -6.29
CA PRO A 43 7.17 10.54 -5.00
C PRO A 43 7.94 9.78 -3.90
N PRO A 44 7.78 10.17 -2.62
CA PRO A 44 8.31 9.41 -1.48
C PRO A 44 7.85 7.94 -1.53
N SER A 45 8.77 6.98 -1.46
CA SER A 45 8.46 5.55 -1.51
C SER A 45 9.47 4.69 -0.75
N ASP A 46 8.97 3.69 -0.02
CA ASP A 46 9.73 2.67 0.71
C ASP A 46 10.07 1.43 -0.15
N LYS A 47 9.70 1.44 -1.45
CA LYS A 47 9.78 0.27 -2.33
C LYS A 47 11.20 -0.29 -2.41
N LEU A 48 12.22 0.58 -2.37
CA LEU A 48 13.61 0.16 -2.37
C LEU A 48 13.94 -0.66 -1.12
N PHE A 49 13.56 -0.17 0.06
CA PHE A 49 13.78 -0.87 1.33
C PHE A 49 13.12 -2.25 1.34
N ARG A 50 11.87 -2.37 0.86
CA ARG A 50 11.17 -3.66 0.75
C ARG A 50 11.89 -4.64 -0.17
N LEU A 51 12.28 -4.20 -1.37
CA LEU A 51 13.01 -5.02 -2.33
C LEU A 51 14.36 -5.50 -1.77
N VAL A 52 15.10 -4.61 -1.11
CA VAL A 52 16.37 -4.96 -0.46
C VAL A 52 16.16 -5.94 0.69
N SER A 53 15.10 -5.76 1.49
CA SER A 53 14.79 -6.66 2.60
C SER A 53 14.49 -8.08 2.12
N ILE A 54 13.69 -8.21 1.06
CA ILE A 54 13.42 -9.49 0.40
C ILE A 54 14.73 -10.06 -0.15
N ALA A 55 15.50 -9.28 -0.92
CA ALA A 55 16.75 -9.74 -1.49
C ALA A 55 17.75 -10.23 -0.43
N LYS A 56 17.81 -9.58 0.75
CA LYS A 56 18.64 -10.03 1.87
C LYS A 56 18.19 -11.39 2.40
N GLN A 57 16.88 -11.61 2.58
CA GLN A 57 16.34 -12.92 3.01
C GLN A 57 16.74 -14.03 2.03
N PHE A 58 16.65 -13.78 0.73
CA PHE A 58 17.05 -14.75 -0.30
C PHE A 58 18.57 -15.03 -0.34
N VAL A 59 19.41 -14.09 0.09
CA VAL A 59 20.87 -14.26 0.12
C VAL A 59 21.31 -14.97 1.40
N ASP A 60 20.69 -14.66 2.54
CA ASP A 60 21.07 -15.20 3.85
C ASP A 60 20.54 -16.64 4.07
N ASP A 61 19.48 -17.05 3.38
CA ASP A 61 18.93 -18.43 3.44
C ASP A 61 18.63 -18.99 2.03
N PRO A 62 19.62 -19.61 1.37
CA PRO A 62 19.41 -20.16 0.03
C PRO A 62 18.59 -21.47 -0.01
N GLU A 63 18.26 -22.07 1.15
CA GLU A 63 17.63 -23.39 1.27
C GLU A 63 16.09 -23.37 1.49
N SER A 64 15.47 -22.21 1.77
CA SER A 64 14.02 -22.06 1.96
C SER A 64 13.20 -21.97 0.65
N LYS A 65 13.77 -22.40 -0.48
CA LYS A 65 13.29 -22.18 -1.86
C LYS A 65 11.97 -22.84 -2.28
N GLU A 66 11.32 -23.68 -1.48
CA GLU A 66 10.17 -24.47 -1.98
C GLU A 66 8.80 -24.09 -1.40
N LYS A 67 8.71 -23.18 -0.41
CA LYS A 67 7.40 -22.93 0.26
C LYS A 67 6.88 -21.49 0.23
N GLU A 68 7.70 -20.48 -0.03
CA GLU A 68 7.29 -19.08 0.14
C GLU A 68 7.11 -18.29 -1.16
N SER A 69 7.68 -18.73 -2.28
CA SER A 69 7.60 -18.02 -3.55
C SER A 69 6.18 -17.94 -4.15
N SER A 70 5.26 -18.79 -3.68
CA SER A 70 3.86 -18.77 -4.12
C SER A 70 3.02 -17.75 -3.36
N LEU A 71 3.33 -17.46 -2.08
CA LEU A 71 2.45 -16.67 -1.22
C LEU A 71 2.66 -15.15 -1.34
N GLN A 72 3.88 -14.71 -1.68
CA GLN A 72 4.20 -13.28 -1.63
C GLN A 72 3.99 -12.54 -2.95
N PHE A 73 3.97 -13.25 -4.09
CA PHE A 73 3.61 -12.65 -5.38
C PHE A 73 2.10 -12.50 -5.56
N GLU A 74 1.30 -13.39 -4.96
CA GLU A 74 -0.17 -13.27 -4.91
C GLU A 74 -0.61 -12.00 -4.17
N ALA A 75 0.11 -11.57 -3.13
CA ALA A 75 -0.24 -10.34 -2.39
C ALA A 75 -0.02 -9.03 -3.19
N LEU A 76 0.86 -9.03 -4.20
CA LEU A 76 1.10 -7.86 -5.08
C LEU A 76 0.29 -7.91 -6.39
N SER A 77 -0.32 -9.06 -6.69
CA SER A 77 -1.10 -9.31 -7.91
C SER A 77 -2.52 -9.82 -7.65
N SER A 78 -3.02 -9.80 -6.41
CA SER A 78 -4.43 -10.03 -6.13
C SER A 78 -5.23 -8.81 -6.62
N GLY A 79 -5.42 -8.76 -7.94
CA GLY A 79 -6.63 -8.16 -8.46
C GLY A 79 -7.81 -8.83 -7.77
N LEU A 80 -8.85 -8.04 -7.50
CA LEU A 80 -10.12 -8.57 -7.03
C LEU A 80 -10.53 -9.72 -7.96
N ASP A 81 -10.53 -10.94 -7.42
CA ASP A 81 -11.03 -12.11 -8.10
C ASP A 81 -12.56 -11.96 -8.23
N LEU A 82 -13.02 -11.58 -9.43
CA LEU A 82 -14.44 -11.43 -9.74
C LEU A 82 -15.11 -12.79 -10.02
N GLU A 83 -14.33 -13.86 -10.03
CA GLU A 83 -14.77 -15.23 -10.32
C GLU A 83 -15.09 -15.98 -9.01
N PHE A 84 -14.58 -15.49 -7.88
CA PHE A 84 -14.89 -16.00 -6.55
C PHE A 84 -16.19 -15.39 -6.03
N ASP A 85 -17.30 -16.10 -6.25
CA ASP A 85 -18.53 -15.85 -5.52
C ASP A 85 -18.33 -16.37 -4.09
N ALA A 86 -17.91 -15.49 -3.19
CA ALA A 86 -17.87 -15.83 -1.78
C ALA A 86 -19.33 -16.02 -1.35
N ASP A 87 -19.74 -17.26 -1.05
CA ASP A 87 -21.04 -17.62 -0.46
C ASP A 87 -21.20 -17.02 0.97
N ILE A 88 -20.99 -15.72 1.10
CA ILE A 88 -21.14 -14.97 2.33
C ILE A 88 -22.62 -14.72 2.47
N VAL A 89 -23.27 -15.58 3.26
CA VAL A 89 -24.63 -15.30 3.72
C VAL A 89 -24.56 -13.99 4.53
N PRO A 90 -25.21 -12.91 4.08
CA PRO A 90 -25.18 -11.65 4.79
C PRO A 90 -25.77 -11.87 6.19
N SER A 91 -24.96 -11.66 7.23
CA SER A 91 -25.40 -11.73 8.62
C SER A 91 -26.21 -10.49 9.05
N SER A 92 -26.45 -9.56 8.13
CA SER A 92 -27.24 -8.36 8.37
C SER A 92 -28.72 -8.73 8.47
N PRO A 93 -29.44 -8.26 9.51
CA PRO A 93 -30.89 -8.34 9.58
C PRO A 93 -31.60 -7.84 8.32
N GLU A 94 -32.84 -8.31 8.09
CA GLU A 94 -33.66 -7.85 6.96
C GLU A 94 -33.84 -6.32 6.99
N PRO A 95 -33.84 -5.62 5.83
CA PRO A 95 -33.96 -4.17 5.76
C PRO A 95 -35.16 -3.58 6.52
N CYS A 96 -36.26 -4.33 6.62
CA CYS A 96 -37.49 -3.97 7.33
C CYS A 96 -37.32 -3.90 8.86
N MET A 97 -36.26 -4.49 9.40
CA MET A 97 -35.94 -4.50 10.83
C MET A 97 -35.09 -3.29 11.26
N TYR A 98 -34.56 -2.51 10.31
CA TYR A 98 -33.86 -1.28 10.64
C TYR A 98 -34.85 -0.12 10.75
N GLU A 99 -34.88 0.51 11.91
CA GLU A 99 -35.56 1.78 12.08
C GLU A 99 -34.77 2.88 11.34
N THR A 100 -35.42 3.56 10.40
CA THR A 100 -34.79 4.68 9.67
C THR A 100 -34.81 5.91 10.56
N ILE A 101 -33.69 6.19 11.23
CA ILE A 101 -33.54 7.38 12.07
C ILE A 101 -33.02 8.54 11.21
N TYR A 102 -33.89 9.53 10.96
CA TYR A 102 -33.49 10.76 10.27
C TYR A 102 -32.80 11.71 11.26
N LEU A 103 -31.49 11.56 11.45
CA LEU A 103 -30.67 12.62 12.07
C LEU A 103 -30.30 13.66 11.03
N THR A 104 -30.88 14.85 11.11
CA THR A 104 -30.43 16.03 10.36
C THR A 104 -29.24 16.69 11.06
N SER A 105 -28.18 15.93 11.30
CA SER A 105 -26.88 16.51 11.66
C SER A 105 -26.14 16.82 10.36
N HIS A 106 -25.73 18.08 10.18
CA HIS A 106 -24.94 18.56 9.04
C HIS A 106 -23.95 17.50 8.54
N LYS A 107 -24.27 16.85 7.41
CA LYS A 107 -23.53 15.72 6.85
C LYS A 107 -22.22 16.24 6.26
N ALA A 108 -21.14 16.28 7.04
CA ALA A 108 -19.80 16.26 6.47
C ALA A 108 -19.51 14.84 5.94
N ALA A 109 -18.74 14.73 4.86
CA ALA A 109 -18.37 13.45 4.28
C ALA A 109 -17.57 12.61 5.30
N CYS A 110 -18.02 11.39 5.60
CA CYS A 110 -17.25 10.40 6.36
C CYS A 110 -16.06 9.94 5.50
N ARG A 111 -14.83 10.10 6.00
CA ARG A 111 -13.58 9.85 5.23
C ARG A 111 -12.71 8.72 5.77
N SER A 112 -13.16 7.92 6.73
CA SER A 112 -12.34 6.84 7.28
C SER A 112 -13.15 5.59 7.56
N ALA A 113 -12.62 4.45 7.13
CA ALA A 113 -13.03 3.10 7.53
C ALA A 113 -11.81 2.43 8.16
N ALA A 114 -12.00 1.73 9.28
CA ALA A 114 -10.96 0.92 9.91
C ALA A 114 -11.26 -0.56 9.65
N PHE A 115 -10.22 -1.31 9.32
CA PHE A 115 -10.29 -2.75 9.14
C PHE A 115 -9.49 -3.41 10.25
N ASN A 116 -10.02 -4.51 10.79
CA ASN A 116 -9.26 -5.31 11.74
C ASN A 116 -8.19 -6.16 11.01
N SER A 117 -7.26 -6.76 11.75
CA SER A 117 -6.20 -7.62 11.18
C SER A 117 -6.72 -8.78 10.32
N ASP A 118 -7.97 -9.19 10.52
CA ASP A 118 -8.64 -10.28 9.80
C ASP A 118 -9.51 -9.80 8.63
N GLY A 119 -9.44 -8.52 8.25
CA GLY A 119 -10.14 -7.97 7.08
C GLY A 119 -11.65 -7.75 7.25
N MET A 120 -12.24 -8.12 8.40
CA MET A 120 -13.62 -7.77 8.71
C MET A 120 -13.79 -6.27 8.95
N PHE A 121 -14.90 -5.74 8.43
CA PHE A 121 -15.33 -4.36 8.65
C PHE A 121 -15.61 -4.13 10.14
N MET A 122 -14.83 -3.27 10.78
CA MET A 122 -15.10 -2.76 12.12
C MET A 122 -15.48 -1.29 12.02
N GLU A 123 -16.78 -1.04 12.09
CA GLU A 123 -17.45 0.18 12.56
C GLU A 123 -16.97 1.55 11.99
N LEU A 124 -17.92 2.34 11.48
CA LEU A 124 -17.70 3.72 11.07
C LEU A 124 -17.44 4.60 12.31
N PHE A 125 -16.19 4.97 12.58
CA PHE A 125 -15.85 5.99 13.56
C PHE A 125 -16.47 7.35 13.15
N LYS A 126 -17.61 7.70 13.76
CA LYS A 126 -18.05 9.10 13.84
C LYS A 126 -17.17 9.79 14.87
N GLY A 127 -16.13 10.46 14.40
CA GLY A 127 -15.33 11.36 15.24
C GLY A 127 -16.23 12.45 15.82
N VAL A 128 -16.60 12.32 17.10
CA VAL A 128 -17.07 13.43 17.91
C VAL A 128 -15.83 14.19 18.36
N PHE A 129 -15.49 15.26 17.63
CA PHE A 129 -14.59 16.28 18.16
C PHE A 129 -15.37 17.03 19.25
N TYR A 130 -15.01 16.79 20.51
CA TYR A 130 -15.35 17.71 21.60
C TYR A 130 -14.39 18.90 21.52
N LEU A 131 -14.94 20.10 21.38
CA LEU A 131 -14.30 21.36 21.77
C LEU A 131 -14.66 21.63 23.24
#